data_AF-A0A5P2X499-F1
#
_entry.id   AF-A0A5P2X499-F1
#
_cell.length_a   1.000
_cell.length_b   1.000
_cell.length_c   1.000
_cell.angle_alpha   90.00
_cell.angle_beta   90.00
_cell.angle_gamma   90.00
#
_symmetry.space_group_name_H-M   'P 1'
#
loop_
_entity.id
_entity.type
_entity.pdbx_description
1 polymer ?
#
loop_
_entity_poly.entity_id
_entity_poly.type
_entity_poly.pdbx_seq_one_letter_code
_entity_poly.pdbx_strand_id
1 'polypeptide(L)'
;MTPCIECPDTATRRGRCDVHDTQHQARPSVRTRRARGRRRARRHDAAARLRARIRERGHAWCDWCLGDFPADAVDVDHVRPLAMGGTDTAGNVQVLCRGCHGLKTSTEFGAARVAA
;
A
#
# COMPACT_ATOMS: atom_id res chain seq x y z
N MET A 1 -31.40 5.65 -17.90
CA MET A 1 -31.15 4.67 -16.83
C MET A 1 -30.59 3.42 -17.46
N THR A 2 -29.45 2.91 -16.98
CA THR A 2 -28.84 1.68 -17.53
C THR A 2 -29.54 0.47 -16.92
N PRO A 3 -30.05 -0.47 -17.74
CA PRO A 3 -30.65 -1.69 -17.22
C PRO A 3 -29.58 -2.59 -16.58
N CYS A 4 -30.01 -3.44 -15.66
CA CYS A 4 -29.20 -4.52 -15.13
C CYS A 4 -28.82 -5.50 -16.26
N ILE A 5 -27.61 -6.04 -16.21
CA ILE A 5 -27.12 -7.00 -17.21
C ILE A 5 -27.91 -8.33 -17.17
N GLU A 6 -28.55 -8.64 -16.04
CA GLU A 6 -29.21 -9.93 -15.79
C GLU A 6 -30.74 -9.80 -15.67
N CYS A 7 -31.31 -8.58 -15.65
CA CYS A 7 -32.77 -8.35 -15.56
C CYS A 7 -33.17 -6.97 -16.11
N PRO A 8 -34.48 -6.71 -16.36
CA PRO A 8 -34.92 -5.41 -16.87
C PRO A 8 -34.91 -4.29 -15.82
N ASP A 9 -34.65 -4.59 -14.54
CA ASP A 9 -34.56 -3.57 -13.49
C ASP A 9 -33.40 -2.61 -13.73
N THR A 10 -33.47 -1.44 -13.12
CA THR A 10 -32.39 -0.45 -13.22
C THR A 10 -31.16 -0.90 -12.44
N ALA A 11 -29.98 -0.77 -13.06
CA ALA A 11 -28.71 -1.06 -12.40
C ALA A 11 -28.40 -0.01 -11.31
N THR A 12 -28.01 -0.49 -10.13
CA THR A 12 -27.61 0.33 -8.98
C THR A 12 -26.10 0.37 -8.81
N ARG A 13 -25.40 -0.75 -9.10
CA ARG A 13 -23.96 -0.87 -8.90
C ARG A 13 -23.31 -1.76 -9.95
N ARG A 14 -22.22 -1.28 -10.57
CA ARG A 14 -21.38 -2.07 -11.52
C ARG A 14 -22.21 -2.78 -12.61
N GLY A 15 -23.27 -2.11 -13.11
CA GLY A 15 -24.15 -2.66 -14.15
C GLY A 15 -25.15 -3.72 -13.67
N ARG A 16 -25.35 -3.90 -12.36
CA ARG A 16 -26.35 -4.81 -11.80
C ARG A 16 -27.28 -4.09 -10.83
N CYS A 17 -28.51 -4.58 -10.68
CA CYS A 17 -29.36 -4.22 -9.54
C CYS A 17 -28.81 -4.85 -8.25
N ASP A 18 -29.28 -4.41 -7.09
CA ASP A 18 -28.72 -4.85 -5.80
C ASP A 18 -28.83 -6.37 -5.57
N VAL A 19 -29.92 -6.98 -6.04
CA VAL A 19 -30.13 -8.43 -5.97
C VAL A 19 -29.07 -9.17 -6.79
N HIS A 20 -28.93 -8.80 -8.07
CA HIS A 20 -27.95 -9.45 -8.96
C HIS A 20 -26.50 -9.13 -8.59
N ASP A 21 -26.19 -7.93 -8.06
CA ASP A 21 -24.86 -7.64 -7.51
C ASP A 21 -24.57 -8.59 -6.35
N THR A 22 -25.48 -8.72 -5.39
CA THR A 22 -25.31 -9.61 -4.22
C THR A 22 -25.08 -11.06 -4.64
N GLN A 23 -25.90 -11.59 -5.55
CA GLN A 23 -25.74 -12.95 -6.08
C GLN A 23 -24.39 -13.12 -6.79
N HIS A 24 -24.00 -12.16 -7.63
CA HIS A 24 -22.69 -12.17 -8.28
C HIS A 24 -21.54 -12.11 -7.27
N GLN A 25 -21.65 -11.32 -6.20
CA GLN A 25 -20.65 -11.22 -5.14
C GLN A 25 -20.51 -12.54 -4.35
N ALA A 26 -21.61 -13.30 -4.22
CA ALA A 26 -21.66 -14.59 -3.53
C ALA A 26 -21.05 -15.75 -4.34
N ARG A 27 -20.95 -15.63 -5.68
CA ARG A 27 -20.39 -16.68 -6.55
C ARG A 27 -19.01 -17.17 -6.06
N PRO A 28 -18.74 -18.49 -5.99
CA PRO A 28 -17.47 -19.02 -5.50
C PRO A 28 -16.24 -18.47 -6.24
N SER A 29 -16.31 -18.32 -7.57
CA SER A 29 -15.23 -17.75 -8.39
C SER A 29 -14.91 -16.30 -8.00
N VAL A 30 -15.93 -15.48 -7.71
CA VAL A 30 -15.78 -14.09 -7.26
C VAL A 30 -15.20 -14.03 -5.85
N ARG A 31 -15.72 -14.85 -4.93
CA ARG A 31 -15.21 -14.96 -3.55
C ARG A 31 -13.74 -15.39 -3.52
N THR A 32 -13.36 -16.42 -4.27
CA THR A 32 -11.97 -16.90 -4.34
C THR A 32 -11.03 -15.88 -4.98
N ARG A 33 -11.45 -15.21 -6.07
CA ARG A 33 -10.68 -14.09 -6.68
C ARG A 33 -10.43 -12.97 -5.66
N ARG A 34 -11.45 -12.56 -4.91
CA ARG A 34 -11.31 -11.53 -3.86
C ARG A 34 -10.41 -11.98 -2.71
N ALA A 35 -10.55 -13.22 -2.26
CA ALA A 35 -9.67 -13.78 -1.22
C ALA A 35 -8.20 -13.80 -1.68
N ARG A 36 -7.93 -14.15 -2.94
CA ARG A 36 -6.59 -14.06 -3.54
C ARG A 36 -6.09 -12.61 -3.60
N GLY A 37 -6.93 -11.66 -4.02
CA GLY A 37 -6.61 -10.24 -4.01
C GLY A 37 -6.24 -9.73 -2.62
N ARG A 38 -7.04 -10.06 -1.59
CA ARG A 38 -6.74 -9.72 -0.19
C ARG A 38 -5.43 -10.34 0.29
N ARG A 39 -5.15 -11.60 -0.06
CA ARG A 39 -3.88 -12.25 0.29
C ARG A 39 -2.68 -11.57 -0.36
N ARG A 40 -2.79 -11.15 -1.62
CA ARG A 40 -1.74 -10.39 -2.31
C ARG A 40 -1.54 -9.02 -1.66
N ALA A 41 -2.61 -8.29 -1.36
CA ALA A 41 -2.54 -7.03 -0.63
C ALA A 41 -1.84 -7.21 0.74
N ARG A 42 -2.19 -8.25 1.50
CA ARG A 42 -1.51 -8.61 2.77
C ARG A 42 -0.07 -9.11 2.63
N ARG A 43 0.40 -9.42 1.42
CA ARG A 43 1.81 -9.73 1.17
C ARG A 43 2.60 -8.47 0.82
N HIS A 44 1.91 -7.43 0.37
CA HIS A 44 2.42 -6.14 -0.03
C HIS A 44 1.88 -5.05 0.90
N ASP A 45 1.98 -5.30 2.21
CA ASP A 45 1.59 -4.36 3.27
C ASP A 45 2.69 -4.19 4.33
N ALA A 46 3.93 -4.61 4.03
CA ALA A 46 5.02 -4.60 4.98
C ALA A 46 5.31 -3.19 5.49
N ALA A 47 5.34 -2.20 4.59
CA ALA A 47 5.52 -0.80 4.96
C ALA A 47 4.36 -0.30 5.84
N ALA A 48 3.12 -0.67 5.52
CA ALA A 48 1.95 -0.28 6.31
C ALA A 48 1.99 -0.87 7.73
N ARG A 49 2.36 -2.14 7.86
CA ARG A 49 2.53 -2.82 9.16
C ARG A 49 3.66 -2.22 9.97
N LEU A 50 4.78 -1.88 9.33
CA LEU A 50 5.91 -1.25 10.02
C LEU A 50 5.52 0.15 10.52
N ARG A 51 4.83 0.98 9.71
CA ARG A 51 4.31 2.28 10.16
C ARG A 51 3.36 2.14 11.34
N ALA A 52 2.50 1.12 11.37
CA ALA A 52 1.62 0.87 12.51
C ALA A 52 2.42 0.55 13.79
N ARG A 53 3.41 -0.34 13.71
CA ARG A 53 4.28 -0.68 14.84
C ARG A 53 5.07 0.53 15.37
N ILE A 54 5.56 1.39 14.49
CA ILE A 54 6.27 2.62 14.87
C ILE A 54 5.33 3.57 15.62
N ARG A 55 4.11 3.76 15.11
CA ARG A 55 3.10 4.61 15.79
C ARG A 55 2.71 4.06 17.16
N GLU A 56 2.52 2.75 17.27
CA GLU A 56 2.23 2.09 18.56
C GLU A 56 3.38 2.27 19.57
N ARG A 57 4.63 2.21 19.09
CA ARG A 57 5.83 2.40 19.91
C ARG A 57 6.11 3.88 20.26
N GLY A 58 5.65 4.81 19.42
CA GLY A 58 5.88 6.26 19.56
C GLY A 58 7.27 6.74 19.16
N HIS A 59 8.21 5.83 18.87
CA HIS A 59 9.57 6.13 18.41
C HIS A 59 10.10 4.97 17.55
N ALA A 60 11.14 5.24 16.75
CA ALA A 60 11.85 4.22 16.01
C ALA A 60 13.29 4.64 15.71
N TRP A 61 14.14 3.62 15.55
CA TRP A 61 15.55 3.78 15.26
C TRP A 61 15.74 3.84 13.74
N CYS A 62 16.54 4.80 13.27
CA CYS A 62 16.90 4.91 11.88
C CYS A 62 17.88 3.78 11.49
N ASP A 63 17.59 3.03 10.44
CA ASP A 63 18.42 1.91 10.00
C ASP A 63 19.79 2.36 9.43
N TRP A 64 19.95 3.65 9.11
CA TRP A 64 21.19 4.20 8.56
C TRP A 64 22.08 4.87 9.59
N CYS A 65 21.53 5.83 10.34
CA CYS A 65 22.30 6.59 11.33
C CYS A 65 22.22 6.00 12.75
N LEU A 66 21.39 4.97 12.96
CA LEU A 66 21.18 4.30 14.25
C LEU A 66 20.68 5.21 15.39
N GLY A 67 20.27 6.44 15.07
CA GLY A 67 19.65 7.35 16.02
C GLY A 67 18.20 6.96 16.32
N ASP A 68 17.75 7.26 17.54
CA ASP A 68 16.36 7.10 17.94
C ASP A 68 15.57 8.40 17.71
N PHE A 69 14.39 8.27 17.09
CA PHE A 69 13.58 9.40 16.68
C PHE A 69 12.11 9.18 17.03
N PRO A 70 11.37 10.25 17.37
CA PRO A 70 9.91 10.17 17.50
C PRO A 70 9.24 9.65 16.23
N ALA A 71 8.10 8.99 16.39
CA ALA A 71 7.38 8.34 15.28
C ALA A 71 6.97 9.29 14.14
N ASP A 72 6.84 10.59 14.40
CA ASP A 72 6.52 11.63 13.40
C ASP A 72 7.77 12.18 12.68
N ALA A 73 8.97 11.87 13.18
CA ALA A 73 10.25 12.28 12.62
C ALA A 73 10.92 11.19 11.75
N VAL A 74 10.25 10.05 11.55
CA VAL A 74 10.73 8.92 10.75
C VAL A 74 9.73 8.53 9.68
N ASP A 75 10.27 8.03 8.58
CA ASP A 75 9.53 7.48 7.46
C ASP A 75 9.89 6.01 7.23
N VAL A 76 8.89 5.23 6.80
CA VAL A 76 9.11 3.87 6.33
C VAL A 76 9.28 3.90 4.82
N ASP A 77 10.42 3.42 4.36
CA ASP A 77 10.84 3.49 2.98
C ASP A 77 11.27 2.13 2.43
N HIS A 78 11.22 1.96 1.11
CA HIS A 78 11.62 0.70 0.47
C HIS A 78 13.12 0.70 0.17
N VAL A 79 13.85 -0.34 0.61
CA VAL A 79 15.31 -0.46 0.37
C VAL A 79 15.61 -0.39 -1.13
N ARG A 80 14.94 -1.22 -1.93
CA ARG A 80 14.83 -1.06 -3.38
C ARG A 80 13.49 -0.42 -3.69
N PRO A 81 13.44 0.77 -4.34
CA PRO A 81 12.18 1.41 -4.70
C PRO A 81 11.27 0.52 -5.53
N LEU A 82 9.95 0.61 -5.31
CA LEU A 82 8.95 -0.12 -6.10
C LEU A 82 9.07 0.18 -7.60
N ALA A 83 9.36 1.42 -7.96
CA ALA A 83 9.57 1.85 -9.35
C ALA A 83 10.76 1.14 -10.03
N MET A 84 11.75 0.70 -9.25
CA MET A 84 12.91 -0.05 -9.73
C MET A 84 12.73 -1.56 -9.59
N GLY A 85 11.51 -2.06 -9.40
CA GLY A 85 11.21 -3.49 -9.23
C GLY A 85 11.37 -4.01 -7.80
N GLY A 86 11.39 -3.12 -6.81
CA GLY A 86 11.28 -3.49 -5.41
C GLY A 86 9.93 -4.13 -5.07
N THR A 87 9.86 -4.80 -3.92
CA THR A 87 8.61 -5.40 -3.41
C THR A 87 8.27 -4.85 -2.04
N ASP A 88 6.99 -4.71 -1.70
CA ASP A 88 6.59 -4.30 -0.34
C ASP A 88 6.62 -5.48 0.63
N THR A 89 7.81 -6.01 0.90
CA THR A 89 8.03 -7.15 1.80
C THR A 89 8.84 -6.72 3.02
N ALA A 90 8.77 -7.49 4.11
CA ALA A 90 9.45 -7.15 5.37
C ALA A 90 10.97 -7.00 5.21
N GLY A 91 11.60 -7.69 4.26
CA GLY A 91 13.03 -7.58 3.98
C GLY A 91 13.41 -6.44 3.02
N ASN A 92 12.43 -5.71 2.47
CA ASN A 92 12.66 -4.58 1.57
C ASN A 92 12.06 -3.28 2.10
N VAL A 93 11.75 -3.20 3.41
CA VAL A 93 11.30 -1.98 4.08
C VAL A 93 12.27 -1.64 5.21
N GLN A 94 12.53 -0.36 5.39
CA GLN A 94 13.44 0.19 6.40
C GLN A 94 12.86 1.47 7.00
N VAL A 95 13.32 1.84 8.18
CA VAL A 95 12.99 3.09 8.87
C VAL A 95 14.11 4.08 8.66
N LEU A 96 13.78 5.27 8.15
CA LEU A 96 14.74 6.34 7.94
C LEU A 96 14.26 7.60 8.64
N CYS A 97 15.15 8.32 9.31
CA CYS A 97 14.86 9.69 9.70
C CYS A 97 14.78 10.59 8.47
N ARG A 98 14.13 11.75 8.58
CA ARG A 98 13.98 12.69 7.44
C ARG A 98 15.29 13.04 6.74
N GLY A 99 16.39 13.17 7.49
CA GLY A 99 17.72 13.44 6.93
C GLY A 99 18.26 12.29 6.07
N CYS A 100 18.24 11.07 6.60
CA CYS A 100 18.69 9.88 5.85
C CYS A 100 17.76 9.57 4.67
N HIS A 101 16.46 9.79 4.81
CA HIS A 101 15.48 9.61 3.74
C HIS A 101 15.74 10.58 2.56
N GLY A 102 16.03 11.85 2.86
CA GLY A 102 16.45 12.83 1.85
C GLY A 102 17.72 12.43 1.11
N LEU A 103 18.73 11.94 1.83
CA LEU A 103 19.98 11.44 1.24
C LEU A 103 19.76 10.21 0.35
N LYS A 104 18.91 9.26 0.77
CA LYS A 104 18.55 8.10 -0.05
C LYS A 104 17.87 8.54 -1.34
N THR A 105 16.87 9.41 -1.23
CA THR A 105 16.10 9.89 -2.40
C THR A 105 17.00 10.60 -3.41
N SER A 106 17.92 11.46 -2.93
CA SER A 106 18.86 12.17 -3.82
C SER A 106 19.86 11.23 -4.50
N THR A 107 20.27 10.16 -3.83
CA THR A 107 21.20 9.14 -4.34
C THR A 107 20.53 8.20 -5.33
N GLU A 108 19.31 7.72 -5.04
CA GLU A 108 18.61 6.73 -5.85
C GLU A 108 17.96 7.31 -7.11
N PHE A 109 17.42 8.52 -7.01
CA PHE A 109 16.74 9.17 -8.13
C PHE A 109 17.58 10.26 -8.79
N GLY A 110 18.83 10.43 -8.36
CA GLY A 110 19.79 11.37 -8.91
C GLY A 110 19.25 12.79 -8.95
N ALA A 111 19.36 13.53 -7.85
CA ALA A 111 18.99 14.95 -7.74
C ALA A 111 17.87 15.36 -8.72
N ALA A 112 16.64 14.89 -8.46
CA ALA A 112 15.47 15.38 -9.16
C ALA A 112 15.50 16.92 -9.02
N ARG A 113 15.75 17.58 -10.16
CA ARG A 113 16.04 19.01 -10.26
C ARG A 113 15.12 19.82 -9.36
N VAL A 114 15.74 20.64 -8.52
CA VAL A 114 15.12 21.88 -8.02
C VAL A 114 14.55 22.62 -9.22
N ALA A 115 13.25 22.87 -9.22
CA ALA A 115 12.61 23.78 -10.16
C ALA A 115 11.99 24.93 -9.36
N ALA A 116 12.67 26.08 -9.50
CA ALA A 116 12.33 27.48 -9.20
C ALA A 116 11.98 27.86 -7.76
#